data_AF-A0A920A1L8-F1
#
_entry.id   AF-A0A920A1L8-F1
#
_cell.length_a   1.000
_cell.length_b   1.000
_cell.length_c   1.000
_cell.angle_alpha   90.00
_cell.angle_beta   90.00
_cell.angle_gamma   90.00
#
_symmetry.space_group_name_H-M   'P 1'
#
loop_
_entity.id
_entity.type
_entity.pdbx_description
1 polymer ?
#
loop_
_entity_poly.entity_id
_entity_poly.type
_entity_poly.pdbx_seq_one_letter_code
_entity_poly.pdbx_strand_id
1 'polypeptide(L)'
;MKFFRSILLVISLVSIPITAIDKQAHIEGKFFPKLSDYRFFKDLTSQTPVDEVLSYQLQSELFSDYTHKQRFVYVPPRMKVGHEKNKVFMFPVGSVLIKTFSYQNTMSELTPQLLETRLLIHSEGGWKAVSYIWNEDQSEAYLSLVGGTIQTSFSDEGGNIRSVRYRAPNKNQCKECHQINAALTPIGPKARNMDLTLSYDDKPQNQLAKWHDLGWIDQDIDFMKMINYSSLNEDIEDRARAYLEINCAHCHIPAEQPIPQGFI
;
A
#
# COMPACT_ATOMS: atom_id res chain seq x y z
N MET A 1 -37.49 -59.54 5.71
CA MET A 1 -36.30 -58.85 6.28
C MET A 1 -35.61 -58.04 5.20
N LYS A 2 -35.80 -56.72 5.16
CA LYS A 2 -34.99 -55.80 4.33
C LYS A 2 -34.45 -54.71 5.26
N PHE A 3 -33.16 -54.77 5.55
CA PHE A 3 -32.45 -53.76 6.35
C PHE A 3 -32.16 -52.56 5.46
N PHE A 4 -32.85 -51.44 5.69
CA PHE A 4 -32.43 -50.13 5.16
C PHE A 4 -31.32 -49.59 6.08
N ARG A 5 -30.10 -49.53 5.57
CA ARG A 5 -28.99 -48.81 6.20
C ARG A 5 -29.17 -47.32 5.89
N SER A 6 -29.63 -46.54 6.87
CA SER A 6 -29.53 -45.08 6.82
C SER A 6 -28.06 -44.68 6.88
N ILE A 7 -27.57 -44.08 5.79
CA ILE A 7 -26.26 -43.42 5.75
C ILE A 7 -26.46 -42.05 6.40
N LEU A 8 -25.93 -41.88 7.61
CA LEU A 8 -25.92 -40.60 8.31
C LEU A 8 -24.81 -39.74 7.70
N LEU A 9 -25.19 -38.72 6.92
CA LEU A 9 -24.26 -37.75 6.37
C LEU A 9 -23.84 -36.78 7.49
N VAL A 10 -22.66 -36.99 8.07
CA VAL A 10 -22.09 -36.07 9.06
C VAL A 10 -21.51 -34.86 8.33
N ILE A 11 -22.27 -33.76 8.29
CA ILE A 11 -21.77 -32.48 7.82
C ILE A 11 -20.88 -31.90 8.92
N SER A 12 -19.57 -32.07 8.78
CA SER A 12 -18.58 -31.40 9.62
C SER A 12 -18.58 -29.91 9.26
N LEU A 13 -19.23 -29.09 10.08
CA LEU A 13 -19.08 -27.64 10.05
C LEU A 13 -17.71 -27.30 10.62
N VAL A 14 -16.72 -27.13 9.74
CA VAL A 14 -15.44 -26.55 10.11
C VAL A 14 -15.67 -25.06 10.37
N SER A 15 -15.74 -24.69 11.65
CA SER A 15 -15.73 -23.28 12.07
C SER A 15 -14.37 -22.68 11.71
N ILE A 16 -14.29 -21.99 10.57
CA ILE A 16 -13.14 -21.16 10.22
C ILE A 16 -13.15 -20.00 11.23
N PRO A 17 -12.09 -19.80 12.03
CA PRO A 17 -12.03 -18.66 12.93
C PRO A 17 -12.18 -17.36 12.13
N ILE A 18 -13.07 -16.47 12.61
CA ILE A 18 -13.47 -15.18 12.00
C ILE A 18 -12.33 -14.13 12.08
N THR A 19 -11.08 -14.56 12.18
CA THR A 19 -9.89 -13.71 12.37
C THR A 19 -9.00 -13.64 11.13
N ALA A 20 -9.20 -14.51 10.14
CA ALA A 20 -8.34 -14.57 8.96
C ALA A 20 -8.70 -13.53 7.90
N ILE A 21 -7.70 -13.04 7.16
CA ILE A 21 -7.90 -12.18 5.98
C ILE A 21 -8.80 -12.90 4.94
N ASP A 22 -9.82 -12.21 4.43
CA ASP A 22 -10.72 -12.73 3.39
C ASP A 22 -10.04 -12.70 2.01
N LYS A 23 -9.37 -13.81 1.67
CA LYS A 23 -8.66 -13.97 0.41
C LYS A 23 -9.57 -13.87 -0.80
N GLN A 24 -10.79 -14.41 -0.69
CA GLN A 24 -11.72 -14.46 -1.80
C GLN A 24 -12.22 -13.05 -2.15
N ALA A 25 -12.47 -12.23 -1.14
CA ALA A 25 -12.80 -10.82 -1.35
C ALA A 25 -11.71 -10.07 -2.14
N HIS A 26 -10.43 -10.36 -1.93
CA HIS A 26 -9.35 -9.72 -2.71
C HIS A 26 -9.29 -10.21 -4.15
N ILE A 27 -9.44 -11.51 -4.38
CA ILE A 27 -9.48 -12.12 -5.71
C ILE A 27 -10.63 -11.53 -6.54
N GLU A 28 -11.82 -11.38 -5.93
CA GLU A 28 -12.98 -10.74 -6.55
C GLU A 28 -12.84 -9.21 -6.63
N GLY A 29 -11.90 -8.63 -5.87
CA GLY A 29 -11.70 -7.19 -5.75
C GLY A 29 -12.92 -6.48 -5.15
N LYS A 30 -13.48 -7.09 -4.10
CA LYS A 30 -14.57 -6.56 -3.28
C LYS A 30 -14.04 -5.49 -2.33
N PHE A 31 -14.82 -4.42 -2.14
CA PHE A 31 -14.53 -3.40 -1.14
C PHE A 31 -15.45 -3.57 0.07
N PHE A 32 -14.87 -3.54 1.27
CA PHE A 32 -15.63 -3.50 2.51
C PHE A 32 -15.96 -2.05 2.92
N PRO A 33 -17.08 -1.82 3.63
CA PRO A 33 -17.39 -0.48 4.15
C PRO A 33 -16.39 0.04 5.18
N LYS A 34 -15.80 -0.85 5.99
CA LYS A 34 -14.81 -0.52 7.02
C LYS A 34 -13.44 -1.07 6.65
N LEU A 35 -12.37 -0.37 7.06
CA LEU A 35 -11.01 -0.84 6.87
C LEU A 35 -10.70 -2.04 7.78
N SER A 36 -11.24 -2.05 9.00
CA SER A 36 -11.10 -3.18 9.93
C SER A 36 -11.60 -4.52 9.39
N ASP A 37 -12.60 -4.51 8.50
CA ASP A 37 -13.18 -5.73 7.91
C ASP A 37 -12.17 -6.54 7.08
N TYR A 38 -11.09 -5.91 6.59
CA TYR A 38 -10.01 -6.60 5.88
C TYR A 38 -9.06 -7.37 6.81
N ARG A 39 -9.01 -6.99 8.09
CA ARG A 39 -8.14 -7.62 9.12
C ARG A 39 -6.65 -7.54 8.80
N PHE A 40 -6.19 -6.45 8.18
CA PHE A 40 -4.77 -6.22 7.92
C PHE A 40 -3.96 -5.86 9.16
N PHE A 41 -4.61 -5.42 10.24
CA PHE A 41 -3.98 -4.87 11.43
C PHE A 41 -4.47 -5.58 12.69
N LYS A 42 -3.53 -5.93 13.59
CA LYS A 42 -3.83 -6.36 14.97
C LYS A 42 -4.34 -5.19 15.79
N ASP A 43 -3.77 -4.01 15.56
CA ASP A 43 -4.23 -2.73 16.10
C ASP A 43 -4.28 -1.72 14.95
N LEU A 44 -5.50 -1.30 14.65
CA LEU A 44 -5.80 -0.42 13.54
C LEU A 44 -5.20 0.98 13.76
N THR A 45 -5.37 1.56 14.95
CA THR A 45 -4.95 2.95 15.24
C THR A 45 -3.42 3.06 15.30
N SER A 46 -2.73 2.08 15.90
CA SER A 46 -1.25 2.07 15.85
C SER A 46 -0.68 1.58 14.50
N GLN A 47 -1.55 1.15 13.58
CA GLN A 47 -1.17 0.57 12.29
C GLN A 47 -0.22 -0.63 12.45
N THR A 48 -0.44 -1.45 13.49
CA THR A 48 0.33 -2.65 13.77
C THR A 48 -0.20 -3.81 12.91
N PRO A 49 0.54 -4.29 11.90
CA PRO A 49 0.03 -5.29 10.96
C PRO A 49 -0.14 -6.68 11.60
N VAL A 50 -0.97 -7.53 10.98
CA VAL A 50 -0.97 -8.98 11.24
C VAL A 50 0.26 -9.64 10.60
N ASP A 51 0.61 -10.87 10.99
CA ASP A 51 1.86 -11.53 10.57
C ASP A 51 1.94 -11.74 9.05
N GLU A 52 0.79 -11.87 8.39
CA GLU A 52 0.67 -12.02 6.93
C GLU A 52 0.82 -10.70 6.15
N VAL A 53 0.91 -9.56 6.85
CA VAL A 53 1.03 -8.23 6.26
C VAL A 53 2.38 -7.65 6.66
N LEU A 54 3.21 -7.30 5.66
CA LEU A 54 4.56 -6.81 5.90
C LEU A 54 4.65 -5.31 5.62
N SER A 55 5.29 -4.57 6.51
CA SER A 55 5.66 -3.18 6.25
C SER A 55 6.78 -3.09 5.20
N TYR A 56 6.76 -2.04 4.39
CA TYR A 56 7.84 -1.74 3.47
C TYR A 56 8.06 -0.24 3.33
N GLN A 57 9.26 0.15 2.94
CA GLN A 57 9.62 1.57 2.73
C GLN A 57 10.27 1.77 1.38
N LEU A 58 10.26 3.02 0.91
CA LEU A 58 10.93 3.43 -0.31
C LEU A 58 12.09 4.37 0.04
N GLN A 59 13.21 4.26 -0.69
CA GLN A 59 14.39 5.12 -0.56
C GLN A 59 14.04 6.61 -0.72
N SER A 60 13.23 6.90 -1.71
CA SER A 60 12.70 8.21 -2.03
C SER A 60 11.18 8.12 -2.07
N GLU A 61 10.49 9.10 -1.48
CA GLU A 61 9.03 9.10 -1.38
C GLU A 61 8.38 10.20 -2.23
N LEU A 62 7.24 9.88 -2.86
CA LEU A 62 6.36 10.88 -3.46
C LEU A 62 5.96 11.93 -2.41
N PHE A 63 6.04 13.22 -2.74
CA PHE A 63 5.53 14.30 -1.90
C PHE A 63 3.99 14.27 -1.81
N SER A 64 3.44 14.49 -0.62
CA SER A 64 1.99 14.39 -0.37
C SER A 64 1.54 15.32 0.75
N ASP A 65 1.66 16.63 0.55
CA ASP A 65 1.20 17.66 1.50
C ASP A 65 1.74 17.45 2.92
N TYR A 66 3.06 17.16 3.02
CA TYR A 66 3.79 16.94 4.27
C TYR A 66 3.31 15.75 5.12
N THR A 67 2.45 14.89 4.57
CA THR A 67 2.03 13.67 5.29
C THR A 67 3.13 12.63 5.34
N HIS A 68 3.17 11.92 6.46
CA HIS A 68 3.90 10.66 6.61
C HIS A 68 3.13 9.54 5.92
N LYS A 69 3.85 8.53 5.43
CA LYS A 69 3.26 7.38 4.74
C LYS A 69 3.75 6.09 5.37
N GLN A 70 2.81 5.34 5.94
CA GLN A 70 3.03 3.94 6.29
C GLN A 70 2.57 3.08 5.12
N ARG A 71 3.40 2.12 4.70
CA ARG A 71 3.09 1.23 3.58
C ARG A 71 3.20 -0.21 4.02
N PHE A 72 2.23 -1.01 3.58
CA PHE A 72 2.17 -2.42 3.87
C PHE A 72 1.82 -3.20 2.61
N VAL A 73 2.20 -4.47 2.60
CA VAL A 73 1.90 -5.40 1.51
C VAL A 73 1.35 -6.70 2.09
N TYR A 74 0.28 -7.16 1.48
CA TYR A 74 -0.24 -8.51 1.63
C TYR A 74 0.06 -9.29 0.34
N VAL A 75 0.71 -10.44 0.46
CA VAL A 75 0.88 -11.41 -0.63
C VAL A 75 0.18 -12.70 -0.24
N PRO A 76 -0.70 -13.28 -1.09
CA PRO A 76 -1.36 -14.52 -0.77
C PRO A 76 -0.36 -15.65 -0.44
N PRO A 77 -0.66 -16.52 0.54
CA PRO A 77 0.28 -17.54 0.98
C PRO A 77 0.77 -18.44 -0.15
N ARG A 78 2.07 -18.74 -0.16
CA ARG A 78 2.76 -19.61 -1.14
C ARG A 78 2.82 -19.04 -2.57
N MET A 79 2.50 -17.77 -2.76
CA MET A 79 2.67 -17.11 -4.06
C MET A 79 4.01 -16.39 -4.13
N LYS A 80 4.59 -16.34 -5.34
CA LYS A 80 5.76 -15.52 -5.65
C LYS A 80 5.34 -14.17 -6.22
N VAL A 81 6.18 -13.17 -5.99
CA VAL A 81 6.14 -11.85 -6.57
C VAL A 81 7.19 -11.81 -7.68
N GLY A 82 6.76 -11.59 -8.92
CA GLY A 82 7.68 -11.51 -10.04
C GLY A 82 8.49 -10.21 -10.04
N HIS A 83 9.66 -10.23 -10.66
CA HIS A 83 10.56 -9.08 -10.75
C HIS A 83 11.05 -8.88 -12.18
N GLU A 84 11.18 -7.63 -12.60
CA GLU A 84 11.92 -7.21 -13.79
C GLU A 84 12.68 -5.92 -13.47
N LYS A 85 13.89 -5.80 -14.00
CA LYS A 85 14.77 -4.64 -13.77
C LYS A 85 14.04 -3.33 -14.07
N ASN A 86 14.12 -2.39 -13.12
CA ASN A 86 13.51 -1.05 -13.19
C ASN A 86 11.97 -1.00 -13.28
N LYS A 87 11.28 -2.14 -13.22
CA LYS A 87 9.83 -2.22 -13.18
C LYS A 87 9.31 -2.43 -11.76
N VAL A 88 8.02 -2.16 -11.59
CA VAL A 88 7.29 -2.48 -10.36
C VAL A 88 7.23 -4.00 -10.23
N PHE A 89 7.31 -4.50 -9.00
CA PHE A 89 7.10 -5.91 -8.70
C PHE A 89 5.76 -6.40 -9.26
N MET A 90 5.79 -7.57 -9.89
CA MET A 90 4.62 -8.24 -10.46
C MET A 90 3.94 -9.05 -9.36
N PHE A 91 3.10 -8.38 -8.57
CA PHE A 91 2.35 -9.03 -7.51
C PHE A 91 1.32 -10.01 -8.08
N PRO A 92 1.11 -11.19 -7.46
CA PRO A 92 0.09 -12.14 -7.87
C PRO A 92 -1.33 -11.61 -7.60
N VAL A 93 -2.34 -12.21 -8.26
CA VAL A 93 -3.75 -11.95 -7.94
C VAL A 93 -4.02 -12.30 -6.47
N GLY A 94 -4.80 -11.47 -5.79
CA GLY A 94 -5.10 -11.50 -4.36
C GLY A 94 -4.18 -10.63 -3.51
N SER A 95 -3.09 -10.09 -4.06
CA SER A 95 -2.22 -9.16 -3.36
C SER A 95 -2.89 -7.81 -3.09
N VAL A 96 -2.51 -7.18 -1.98
CA VAL A 96 -2.98 -5.85 -1.61
C VAL A 96 -1.81 -4.97 -1.21
N LEU A 97 -1.70 -3.78 -1.80
CA LEU A 97 -0.83 -2.72 -1.32
C LEU A 97 -1.65 -1.73 -0.52
N ILE A 98 -1.20 -1.45 0.69
CA ILE A 98 -1.90 -0.65 1.70
C ILE A 98 -1.03 0.55 1.98
N LYS A 99 -1.60 1.76 1.93
CA LYS A 99 -0.87 2.98 2.23
C LYS A 99 -1.71 3.91 3.10
N THR A 100 -1.23 4.20 4.29
CA THR A 100 -1.88 5.10 5.25
C THR A 100 -1.12 6.42 5.30
N PHE A 101 -1.85 7.52 5.18
CA PHE A 101 -1.34 8.88 5.25
C PHE A 101 -1.70 9.51 6.59
N SER A 102 -0.74 10.16 7.22
CA SER A 102 -0.92 10.75 8.54
C SER A 102 -0.08 12.00 8.77
N TYR A 103 -0.49 12.79 9.75
CA TYR A 103 0.37 13.77 10.42
C TYR A 103 0.80 13.20 11.76
N GLN A 104 2.11 12.99 11.95
CA GLN A 104 2.64 12.41 13.19
C GLN A 104 2.77 13.45 14.30
N ASN A 105 2.87 14.74 13.95
CA ASN A 105 2.88 15.88 14.87
C ASN A 105 3.92 15.78 16.01
N THR A 106 5.08 15.18 15.73
CA THR A 106 6.12 14.89 16.75
C THR A 106 6.83 16.13 17.31
N MET A 107 6.58 17.32 16.74
CA MET A 107 7.26 18.58 17.09
C MET A 107 6.33 19.60 17.75
N SER A 108 5.11 19.20 18.16
CA SER A 108 4.16 20.06 18.88
C SER A 108 3.24 19.27 19.81
N GLU A 109 2.29 19.96 20.44
CA GLU A 109 1.23 19.38 21.27
C GLU A 109 0.07 18.78 20.47
N LEU A 110 0.09 18.87 19.13
CA LEU A 110 -0.95 18.26 18.31
C LEU A 110 -0.87 16.74 18.41
N THR A 111 -2.00 16.07 18.55
CA THR A 111 -2.03 14.60 18.54
C THR A 111 -1.71 14.07 17.14
N PRO A 112 -1.07 12.89 17.01
CA PRO A 112 -0.97 12.19 15.74
C PRO A 112 -2.35 11.98 15.12
N GLN A 113 -2.46 12.10 13.80
CA GLN A 113 -3.71 11.98 13.08
C GLN A 113 -3.54 11.19 11.79
N LEU A 114 -4.21 10.04 11.71
CA LEU A 114 -4.46 9.28 10.50
C LEU A 114 -5.54 9.99 9.69
N LEU A 115 -5.28 10.17 8.39
CA LEU A 115 -6.13 10.94 7.49
C LEU A 115 -6.88 10.01 6.55
N GLU A 116 -6.14 9.16 5.84
CA GLU A 116 -6.70 8.20 4.91
C GLU A 116 -5.83 6.95 4.77
N THR A 117 -6.46 5.85 4.37
CA THR A 117 -5.80 4.62 3.94
C THR A 117 -6.25 4.29 2.52
N ARG A 118 -5.30 4.16 1.59
CA ARG A 118 -5.56 3.73 0.22
C ARG A 118 -5.19 2.26 0.05
N LEU A 119 -6.06 1.53 -0.65
CA LEU A 119 -5.81 0.15 -1.05
C LEU A 119 -5.67 0.06 -2.57
N LEU A 120 -4.66 -0.68 -3.02
CA LEU A 120 -4.61 -1.25 -4.36
C LEU A 120 -4.77 -2.77 -4.22
N ILE A 121 -5.90 -3.30 -4.70
CA ILE A 121 -6.23 -4.72 -4.63
C ILE A 121 -6.02 -5.33 -6.02
N HIS A 122 -5.13 -6.31 -6.14
CA HIS A 122 -4.92 -7.03 -7.40
C HIS A 122 -5.96 -8.14 -7.54
N SER A 123 -7.07 -7.86 -8.21
CA SER A 123 -8.15 -8.84 -8.45
C SER A 123 -7.92 -9.61 -9.75
N GLU A 124 -8.74 -10.64 -10.02
CA GLU A 124 -8.73 -11.34 -11.31
C GLU A 124 -9.03 -10.39 -12.48
N GLY A 125 -9.85 -9.36 -12.24
CA GLY A 125 -10.14 -8.29 -13.20
C GLY A 125 -9.06 -7.20 -13.27
N GLY A 126 -7.88 -7.42 -12.70
CA GLY A 126 -6.79 -6.46 -12.59
C GLY A 126 -6.82 -5.63 -11.30
N TRP A 127 -5.98 -4.60 -11.23
CA TRP A 127 -5.87 -3.75 -10.05
C TRP A 127 -7.11 -2.87 -9.84
N LYS A 128 -7.56 -2.78 -8.60
CA LYS A 128 -8.64 -1.89 -8.15
C LYS A 128 -8.12 -0.96 -7.05
N ALA A 129 -8.34 0.34 -7.23
CA ALA A 129 -8.01 1.37 -6.24
C ALA A 129 -9.24 1.77 -5.42
N VAL A 130 -9.02 2.08 -4.15
CA VAL A 130 -10.03 2.62 -3.24
C VAL A 130 -9.38 3.38 -2.09
N SER A 131 -10.08 4.40 -1.59
CA SER A 131 -9.67 5.20 -0.43
C SER A 131 -10.60 4.95 0.76
N TYR A 132 -10.06 4.97 1.96
CA TYR A 132 -10.76 4.96 3.24
C TYR A 132 -10.39 6.20 4.01
N ILE A 133 -11.37 6.92 4.56
CA ILE A 133 -11.15 8.15 5.34
C ILE A 133 -11.34 7.83 6.81
N TRP A 134 -10.37 8.21 7.63
CA TRP A 134 -10.42 8.02 9.07
C TRP A 134 -11.45 8.93 9.73
N ASN A 135 -12.16 8.40 10.73
CA ASN A 135 -13.06 9.20 11.54
C ASN A 135 -12.31 10.06 12.57
N GLU A 136 -13.02 11.05 13.12
CA GLU A 136 -12.44 12.05 14.01
C GLU A 136 -11.85 11.46 15.30
N ASP A 137 -12.45 10.38 15.82
CA ASP A 137 -11.98 9.69 17.02
C ASP A 137 -10.84 8.69 16.78
N GLN A 138 -10.38 8.54 15.53
CA GLN A 138 -9.25 7.69 15.13
C GLN A 138 -9.44 6.20 15.41
N SER A 139 -10.69 5.73 15.47
CA SER A 139 -11.03 4.33 15.74
C SER A 139 -11.29 3.49 14.49
N GLU A 140 -11.64 4.10 13.35
CA GLU A 140 -12.00 3.39 12.13
C GLU A 140 -11.77 4.25 10.87
N ALA A 141 -11.57 3.59 9.73
CA ALA A 141 -11.60 4.25 8.43
C ALA A 141 -12.73 3.70 7.55
N TYR A 142 -13.49 4.59 6.93
CA TYR A 142 -14.68 4.26 6.15
C TYR A 142 -14.43 4.43 4.66
N LEU A 143 -14.97 3.51 3.88
CA LEU A 143 -14.91 3.51 2.42
C LEU A 143 -15.36 4.87 1.85
N SER A 144 -14.50 5.51 1.08
CA SER A 144 -14.84 6.73 0.34
C SER A 144 -14.57 6.57 -1.16
N LEU A 145 -15.66 6.44 -1.92
CA LEU A 145 -15.61 6.37 -3.39
C LEU A 145 -15.47 7.76 -4.03
N VAL A 146 -16.02 8.78 -3.38
CA VAL A 146 -16.05 10.18 -3.86
C VAL A 146 -14.88 11.01 -3.32
N GLY A 147 -13.98 10.41 -2.54
CA GLY A 147 -12.89 11.11 -1.87
C GLY A 147 -13.39 11.95 -0.71
N GLY A 148 -12.59 12.90 -0.26
CA GLY A 148 -12.97 13.75 0.84
C GLY A 148 -12.04 14.93 1.05
N THR A 149 -12.52 15.85 1.87
CA THR A 149 -11.73 17.00 2.32
C THR A 149 -11.70 16.98 3.83
N ILE A 150 -10.50 16.88 4.40
CA ILE A 150 -10.27 16.86 5.83
C ILE A 150 -9.67 18.22 6.21
N GLN A 151 -10.40 18.99 7.00
CA GLN A 151 -9.89 20.25 7.56
C GLN A 151 -9.04 19.88 8.77
N THR A 152 -7.73 20.15 8.72
CA THR A 152 -6.83 19.79 9.81
C THR A 152 -5.64 20.74 9.90
N SER A 153 -4.77 20.51 10.88
CA SER A 153 -3.48 21.18 11.01
C SER A 153 -2.38 20.18 11.30
N PHE A 154 -1.15 20.53 10.91
CA PHE A 154 0.05 19.75 11.23
C PHE A 154 1.15 20.66 11.76
N SER A 155 2.11 20.08 12.47
CA SER A 155 3.33 20.76 12.88
C SER A 155 4.43 20.58 11.84
N ASP A 156 5.02 21.68 11.36
CA ASP A 156 6.20 21.63 10.50
C ASP A 156 7.48 21.30 11.29
N GLU A 157 8.60 21.10 10.58
CA GLU A 157 9.89 20.73 11.21
C GLU A 157 10.39 21.77 12.23
N GLY A 158 9.92 23.03 12.13
CA GLY A 158 10.22 24.09 13.09
C GLY A 158 9.24 24.17 14.26
N GLY A 159 8.28 23.24 14.36
CA GLY A 159 7.24 23.22 15.39
C GLY A 159 6.02 24.11 15.08
N ASN A 160 6.01 24.84 13.96
CA ASN A 160 4.91 25.77 13.67
C ASN A 160 3.66 25.02 13.21
N ILE A 161 2.50 25.43 13.72
CA ILE A 161 1.21 24.86 13.32
C ILE A 161 0.78 25.45 11.98
N ARG A 162 0.49 24.58 11.02
CA ARG A 162 -0.01 24.92 9.68
C ARG A 162 -1.39 24.31 9.48
N SER A 163 -2.39 25.15 9.27
CA SER A 163 -3.71 24.68 8.82
C SER A 163 -3.67 24.27 7.36
N VAL A 164 -4.31 23.16 7.05
CA VAL A 164 -4.34 22.55 5.72
C VAL A 164 -5.71 21.96 5.45
N ARG A 165 -6.12 22.05 4.20
CA ARG A 165 -7.32 21.40 3.69
C ARG A 165 -6.88 20.15 2.91
N TYR A 166 -6.63 19.07 3.63
CA TYR A 166 -6.13 17.83 3.05
C TYR A 166 -7.18 17.20 2.12
N ARG A 167 -6.77 16.81 0.91
CA ARG A 167 -7.65 16.21 -0.09
C ARG A 167 -7.36 14.72 -0.26
N ALA A 168 -8.28 13.90 0.23
CA ALA A 168 -8.33 12.48 -0.06
C ALA A 168 -8.91 12.26 -1.48
N PRO A 169 -8.20 11.59 -2.41
CA PRO A 169 -8.68 11.44 -3.77
C PRO A 169 -9.87 10.50 -3.85
N ASN A 170 -10.74 10.75 -4.82
CA ASN A 170 -11.80 9.84 -5.20
C ASN A 170 -11.27 8.64 -6.01
N LYS A 171 -12.10 7.62 -6.19
CA LYS A 171 -11.73 6.38 -6.88
C LYS A 171 -11.22 6.60 -8.31
N ASN A 172 -11.78 7.58 -9.03
CA ASN A 172 -11.37 7.88 -10.40
C ASN A 172 -10.04 8.63 -10.44
N GLN A 173 -9.80 9.53 -9.48
CA GLN A 173 -8.55 10.27 -9.33
C GLN A 173 -7.35 9.36 -9.06
N CYS A 174 -7.56 8.18 -8.47
CA CYS A 174 -6.48 7.20 -8.34
C CYS A 174 -5.85 6.85 -9.70
N LYS A 175 -6.66 6.79 -10.77
CA LYS A 175 -6.20 6.47 -12.13
C LYS A 175 -5.36 7.57 -12.76
N GLU A 176 -5.44 8.82 -12.28
CA GLU A 176 -4.65 9.93 -12.84
C GLU A 176 -3.15 9.67 -12.73
N CYS A 177 -2.71 9.02 -11.65
CA CYS A 177 -1.32 8.61 -11.47
C CYS A 177 -1.10 7.12 -11.76
N HIS A 178 -2.04 6.26 -11.35
CA HIS A 178 -1.85 4.81 -11.37
C HIS A 178 -2.28 4.15 -12.67
N GLN A 179 -2.43 4.86 -13.79
CA GLN A 179 -2.86 4.26 -15.05
C GLN A 179 -1.74 4.27 -16.08
N ILE A 180 -1.42 3.09 -16.61
CA ILE A 180 -0.58 2.92 -17.79
C ILE A 180 -1.41 2.12 -18.80
N ASN A 181 -1.61 2.65 -20.00
CA ASN A 181 -2.29 1.96 -21.10
C ASN A 181 -3.73 1.54 -20.75
N ALA A 182 -4.46 2.42 -20.08
CA ALA A 182 -5.80 2.18 -19.53
C ALA A 182 -5.88 1.09 -18.43
N ALA A 183 -4.76 0.49 -18.01
CA ALA A 183 -4.68 -0.46 -16.92
C ALA A 183 -4.17 0.22 -15.65
N LEU A 184 -4.82 -0.06 -14.52
CA LEU A 184 -4.35 0.40 -13.22
C LEU A 184 -3.08 -0.40 -12.82
N THR A 185 -2.04 0.28 -12.36
CA THR A 185 -0.76 -0.29 -11.95
C THR A 185 -0.24 0.40 -10.68
N PRO A 186 0.41 -0.32 -9.75
CA PRO A 186 1.10 0.30 -8.64
C PRO A 186 2.26 1.18 -9.10
N ILE A 187 2.69 2.07 -8.20
CA ILE A 187 3.85 2.95 -8.38
C ILE A 187 4.69 2.83 -7.13
N GLY A 188 6.01 2.69 -7.28
CA GLY A 188 6.94 2.74 -6.16
C GLY A 188 7.64 1.42 -5.81
N PRO A 189 6.93 0.29 -5.56
CA PRO A 189 7.56 -0.95 -5.11
C PRO A 189 8.30 -1.64 -6.26
N LYS A 190 9.48 -1.10 -6.54
CA LYS A 190 10.52 -1.63 -7.41
C LYS A 190 11.68 -2.04 -6.53
N ALA A 191 12.39 -3.11 -6.87
CA ALA A 191 13.55 -3.58 -6.10
C ALA A 191 14.54 -2.45 -5.76
N ARG A 192 14.91 -1.64 -6.76
CA ARG A 192 15.82 -0.49 -6.58
C ARG A 192 15.39 0.55 -5.54
N ASN A 193 14.07 0.74 -5.36
CA ASN A 193 13.54 1.69 -4.40
C ASN A 193 13.42 1.08 -3.00
N MET A 194 13.58 -0.23 -2.88
CA MET A 194 13.29 -1.00 -1.67
C MET A 194 14.54 -1.61 -1.04
N ASP A 195 15.74 -1.27 -1.50
CA ASP A 195 16.97 -1.75 -0.85
C ASP A 195 17.29 -0.93 0.43
N LEU A 196 16.58 -1.26 1.51
CA LEU A 196 16.63 -0.62 2.83
C LEU A 196 16.58 -1.66 3.94
N THR A 197 17.29 -1.38 5.04
CA THR A 197 17.18 -2.13 6.30
C THR A 197 16.07 -1.55 7.15
N LEU A 198 15.09 -2.38 7.51
CA LEU A 198 13.99 -2.03 8.40
C LEU A 198 14.11 -2.81 9.71
N SER A 199 13.54 -2.26 10.78
CA SER A 199 13.39 -2.98 12.06
C SER A 199 12.15 -3.86 11.99
N TYR A 200 12.36 -5.18 12.06
CA TYR A 200 11.32 -6.18 12.29
C TYR A 200 11.44 -6.70 13.73
N ASP A 201 10.38 -7.35 14.24
CA ASP A 201 10.27 -7.77 15.64
C ASP A 201 11.49 -8.58 16.14
N ASP A 202 12.10 -9.39 15.28
CA ASP A 202 13.22 -10.26 15.66
C ASP A 202 14.58 -9.54 15.57
N LYS A 203 14.76 -8.65 14.59
CA LYS A 203 16.02 -7.94 14.28
C LYS A 203 15.86 -6.94 13.11
N PRO A 204 16.78 -5.97 12.98
CA PRO A 204 16.97 -5.24 11.74
C PRO A 204 17.32 -6.17 10.58
N GLN A 205 16.67 -6.01 9.44
CA GLN A 205 16.95 -6.79 8.23
C GLN A 205 16.64 -5.97 6.97
N ASN A 206 17.41 -6.21 5.90
CA ASN A 206 17.07 -5.66 4.58
C ASN A 206 15.71 -6.20 4.12
N GLN A 207 14.79 -5.32 3.73
CA GLN A 207 13.42 -5.73 3.39
C GLN A 207 13.34 -6.65 2.17
N LEU A 208 14.25 -6.55 1.19
CA LEU A 208 14.31 -7.48 0.07
C LEU A 208 14.80 -8.86 0.52
N ALA A 209 15.81 -8.92 1.41
CA ALA A 209 16.21 -10.17 2.04
C ALA A 209 15.06 -10.78 2.85
N LYS A 210 14.27 -9.97 3.57
CA LYS A 210 13.08 -10.44 4.28
C LYS A 210 12.04 -11.02 3.31
N TRP A 211 11.81 -10.38 2.16
CA TRP A 211 10.90 -10.91 1.12
C TRP A 211 11.42 -12.22 0.54
N HIS A 212 12.74 -12.38 0.40
CA HIS A 212 13.35 -13.64 0.00
C HIS A 212 13.15 -14.74 1.04
N ASP A 213 13.39 -14.46 2.33
CA ASP A 213 13.18 -15.42 3.43
C ASP A 213 11.70 -15.88 3.53
N LEU A 214 10.76 -15.02 3.16
CA LEU A 214 9.33 -15.34 3.05
C LEU A 214 8.99 -16.14 1.78
N GLY A 215 9.96 -16.37 0.89
CA GLY A 215 9.79 -17.07 -0.39
C GLY A 215 9.05 -16.25 -1.45
N TRP A 216 8.90 -14.94 -1.28
CA TRP A 216 8.18 -14.08 -2.22
C TRP A 216 9.01 -13.78 -3.46
N ILE A 217 10.31 -13.53 -3.29
CA ILE A 217 11.24 -13.20 -4.38
C ILE A 217 12.47 -14.10 -4.35
N ASP A 218 13.18 -14.17 -5.47
CA ASP A 218 14.47 -14.84 -5.55
C ASP A 218 15.57 -13.98 -4.89
N GLN A 219 16.67 -14.59 -4.42
CA GLN A 219 17.69 -13.92 -3.60
C GLN A 219 18.46 -12.83 -4.35
N ASP A 220 18.86 -13.13 -5.59
CA ASP A 220 19.83 -12.33 -6.35
C ASP A 220 19.15 -11.56 -7.49
N ILE A 221 18.21 -10.69 -7.14
CA ILE A 221 17.56 -9.80 -8.11
C ILE A 221 18.49 -8.67 -8.55
N ASP A 222 18.72 -8.51 -9.86
CA ASP A 222 19.56 -7.43 -10.42
C ASP A 222 18.82 -6.08 -10.43
N PHE A 223 19.39 -5.09 -9.76
CA PHE A 223 18.92 -3.71 -9.79
C PHE A 223 20.03 -2.72 -9.45
N MET A 224 19.88 -1.48 -9.91
CA MET A 224 20.70 -0.34 -9.46
C MET A 224 19.94 0.42 -8.39
N LYS A 225 20.42 0.37 -7.16
CA LYS A 225 19.83 1.04 -5.99
C LYS A 225 19.51 2.50 -6.27
N MET A 226 18.32 2.93 -5.87
CA MET A 226 17.93 4.34 -5.88
C MET A 226 18.42 5.02 -4.61
N ILE A 227 18.85 6.28 -4.72
CA ILE A 227 19.23 7.06 -3.54
C ILE A 227 18.02 7.74 -2.88
N ASN A 228 18.22 8.23 -1.67
CA ASN A 228 17.26 9.09 -0.99
C ASN A 228 17.50 10.55 -1.39
N TYR A 229 16.56 11.19 -2.11
CA TYR A 229 16.71 12.57 -2.56
C TYR A 229 16.86 13.58 -1.43
N SER A 230 16.42 13.25 -0.20
CA SER A 230 16.54 14.11 0.98
C SER A 230 17.90 13.99 1.68
N SER A 231 18.72 12.99 1.34
CA SER A 231 20.04 12.81 1.96
C SER A 231 21.02 13.88 1.48
N LEU A 232 21.50 14.74 2.37
CA LEU A 232 22.47 15.79 2.04
C LEU A 232 23.89 15.24 1.77
N ASN A 233 24.12 13.95 2.02
CA ASN A 233 25.40 13.27 1.78
C ASN A 233 25.53 12.74 0.35
N GLU A 234 24.45 12.76 -0.44
CA GLU A 234 24.44 12.30 -1.83
C GLU A 234 24.65 13.49 -2.79
N ASP A 235 25.14 13.20 -4.00
CA ASP A 235 25.33 14.22 -5.04
C ASP A 235 24.00 14.89 -5.43
N ILE A 236 24.05 16.20 -5.72
CA ILE A 236 22.85 16.98 -6.02
C ILE A 236 22.15 16.54 -7.32
N GLU A 237 22.90 16.12 -8.34
CA GLU A 237 22.34 15.63 -9.60
C GLU A 237 21.63 14.30 -9.39
N ASP A 238 22.23 13.40 -8.61
CA ASP A 238 21.60 12.12 -8.27
C ASP A 238 20.31 12.35 -7.46
N ARG A 239 20.32 13.30 -6.53
CA ARG A 239 19.15 13.64 -5.71
C ARG A 239 18.03 14.23 -6.55
N ALA A 240 18.36 15.11 -7.49
CA ALA A 240 17.41 15.66 -8.44
C ALA A 240 16.77 14.55 -9.30
N ARG A 241 17.56 13.60 -9.80
CA ARG A 241 17.04 12.45 -10.56
C ARG A 241 16.14 11.56 -9.72
N ALA A 242 16.51 11.26 -8.48
CA ALA A 242 15.68 10.47 -7.57
C ALA A 242 14.35 11.16 -7.27
N TYR A 243 14.37 12.47 -7.05
CA TYR A 243 13.16 13.28 -6.85
C TYR A 243 12.24 13.23 -8.08
N LEU A 244 12.80 13.45 -9.28
CA LEU A 244 12.05 13.41 -10.54
C LEU A 244 11.51 12.00 -10.84
N GLU A 245 12.26 10.94 -10.53
CA GLU A 245 11.79 9.57 -10.75
C GLU A 245 10.52 9.28 -9.94
N ILE A 246 10.54 9.57 -8.64
CA ILE A 246 9.41 9.21 -7.77
C ILE A 246 8.22 10.16 -7.92
N ASN A 247 8.46 11.45 -8.17
CA ASN A 247 7.39 12.46 -8.24
C ASN A 247 6.86 12.72 -9.65
N CYS A 248 7.63 12.45 -10.72
CA CYS A 248 7.28 12.87 -12.08
C CYS A 248 7.32 11.73 -13.11
N ALA A 249 8.28 10.82 -13.04
CA ALA A 249 8.54 9.87 -14.12
C ALA A 249 7.39 8.90 -14.40
N HIS A 250 6.52 8.62 -13.43
CA HIS A 250 5.34 7.76 -13.65
C HIS A 250 4.30 8.39 -14.60
N CYS A 251 4.27 9.72 -14.72
CA CYS A 251 3.46 10.44 -15.70
C CYS A 251 4.24 10.81 -16.98
N HIS A 252 5.57 10.98 -16.87
CA HIS A 252 6.46 11.35 -17.97
C HIS A 252 7.24 10.16 -18.53
N ILE A 253 6.52 9.13 -18.98
CA ILE A 253 7.10 7.97 -19.67
C ILE A 253 7.05 8.14 -21.19
N PRO A 254 8.03 7.61 -21.95
CA PRO A 254 7.96 7.56 -23.41
C PRO A 254 6.66 6.87 -23.87
N ALA A 255 5.95 7.51 -24.79
CA ALA A 255 4.66 7.07 -25.29
C ALA A 255 4.77 5.85 -26.22
N GLU A 256 5.07 4.68 -25.66
CA GLU A 256 4.52 3.46 -26.19
C GLU A 256 3.23 3.21 -25.42
N GLN A 257 2.11 3.78 -25.93
CA GLN A 257 0.70 3.36 -25.83
C GLN A 257 -0.28 4.56 -25.67
N PRO A 258 -1.46 4.50 -26.31
CA PRO A 258 -2.21 5.69 -26.70
C PRO A 258 -2.98 6.33 -25.54
N ILE A 259 -2.89 7.67 -25.47
CA ILE A 259 -3.73 8.53 -24.62
C ILE A 259 -5.13 8.59 -25.26
N PRO A 260 -6.23 8.27 -24.55
CA PRO A 260 -7.57 8.55 -25.04
C PRO A 260 -7.78 10.06 -25.15
N GLN A 261 -8.28 10.52 -26.29
CA GLN A 261 -8.63 11.92 -26.54
C GLN A 261 -9.56 12.45 -25.45
N GLY A 262 -9.17 13.55 -24.83
CA GLY A 262 -9.94 14.20 -23.77
C GLY A 262 -9.30 15.43 -23.13
N PHE A 263 -8.09 15.82 -23.54
CA PHE A 263 -7.47 17.09 -23.17
C PHE A 263 -7.17 17.91 -24.43
N ILE A 264 -8.25 18.45 -25.01
CA ILE A 264 -8.29 19.79 -25.62
C ILE A 264 -9.45 20.51 -24.91
#